data_AF-A0A3B0T5N4-F1
#
_entry.id   AF-A0A3B0T5N4-F1
#
_cell.length_a   1.000
_cell.length_b   1.000
_cell.length_c   1.000
_cell.angle_alpha   90.00
_cell.angle_beta   90.00
_cell.angle_gamma   90.00
#
_symmetry.space_group_name_H-M   'P 1'
#
loop_
_entity.id
_entity.type
_entity.pdbx_description
1 polymer ?
#
loop_
_entity_poly.entity_id
_entity_poly.type
_entity_poly.pdbx_seq_one_letter_code
_entity_poly.pdbx_strand_id
1 'polypeptide(L)'
;MKEEHINEIKAIIILAFGMIFLASLISFVPDDLPWYTSNPNVPTQNLIRITGAYLSGTLFFVFGYSSYFLVVFLFFWAWNKFTSQEISFTVSKLIIIPLRLKPMVRCGHGDITDTASWVTERQIVAQLLCR
;
A
#
# COMPACT_ATOMS: atom_id res chain seq x y z
N MET A 1 -16.54 12.29 12.39
CA MET A 1 -16.15 11.01 11.75
C MET A 1 -15.07 10.37 12.58
N LYS A 2 -15.08 9.04 12.78
CA LYS A 2 -14.04 8.34 13.55
C LYS A 2 -12.70 8.43 12.80
N GLU A 3 -11.60 8.69 13.50
CA GLU A 3 -10.25 8.85 12.93
C GLU A 3 -9.81 7.66 12.05
N GLU A 4 -10.29 6.45 12.39
CA GLU A 4 -10.03 5.22 11.64
C GLU A 4 -10.50 5.31 10.17
N HIS A 5 -11.69 5.86 9.93
CA HIS A 5 -12.26 5.93 8.58
C HIS A 5 -11.51 6.95 7.71
N ILE A 6 -10.96 8.01 8.33
CA ILE A 6 -10.17 9.03 7.62
C ILE A 6 -8.87 8.41 7.10
N ASN A 7 -8.23 7.55 7.89
CA ASN A 7 -6.99 6.90 7.49
C ASN A 7 -7.20 5.87 6.37
N GLU A 8 -8.32 5.14 6.38
CA GLU A 8 -8.70 4.23 5.29
C GLU A 8 -8.94 4.99 3.97
N ILE A 9 -9.75 6.06 4.01
CA ILE A 9 -10.02 6.89 2.83
C ILE A 9 -8.72 7.45 2.26
N LYS A 10 -7.82 7.93 3.11
CA LYS A 10 -6.49 8.42 2.68
C LYS A 10 -5.68 7.34 1.98
N ALA A 11 -5.65 6.11 2.51
CA ALA A 11 -4.89 5.01 1.91
C ALA A 11 -5.44 4.63 0.53
N ILE A 12 -6.77 4.57 0.38
CA ILE A 12 -7.44 4.29 -0.90
C ILE A 12 -7.13 5.39 -1.93
N ILE A 13 -7.19 6.66 -1.52
CA ILE A 13 -6.87 7.79 -2.40
C ILE A 13 -5.43 7.69 -2.91
N ILE A 14 -4.46 7.44 -2.01
CA ILE A 14 -3.04 7.31 -2.38
C ILE A 14 -2.84 6.15 -3.36
N LEU A 15 -3.51 5.01 -3.11
CA LEU A 15 -3.44 3.83 -3.99
C LEU A 15 -4.04 4.13 -5.36
N ALA A 16 -5.20 4.80 -5.42
CA ALA A 16 -5.84 5.20 -6.67
C ALA A 16 -4.97 6.15 -7.49
N PHE A 17 -4.35 7.14 -6.83
CA PHE A 17 -3.34 7.99 -7.48
C PHE A 17 -2.16 7.15 -7.98
N GLY A 18 -1.60 6.25 -7.17
CA GLY A 18 -0.52 5.35 -7.62
C GLY A 18 -0.87 4.58 -8.89
N MET A 19 -2.09 4.04 -9.00
CA MET A 19 -2.55 3.35 -10.21
C MET A 19 -2.68 4.27 -11.43
N ILE A 20 -3.21 5.48 -11.24
CA ILE A 20 -3.32 6.48 -12.32
C ILE A 20 -1.93 6.84 -12.85
N PHE A 21 -0.98 7.11 -11.95
CA PHE A 21 0.41 7.39 -12.32
C PHE A 21 1.03 6.20 -13.05
N LEU A 22 0.87 4.98 -12.54
CA LEU A 22 1.41 3.77 -13.19
C LEU A 22 0.87 3.60 -14.62
N ALA A 23 -0.44 3.68 -14.79
CA ALA A 23 -1.09 3.51 -16.10
C ALA A 23 -0.64 4.61 -17.07
N SER A 24 -0.54 5.85 -16.58
CA SER A 24 -0.02 6.98 -17.34
C SER A 24 1.43 6.76 -17.79
N LEU A 25 2.32 6.28 -16.92
CA LEU A 25 3.74 6.03 -17.22
C LEU A 25 3.95 4.86 -18.17
N ILE A 26 3.23 3.75 -17.99
CA ILE A 26 3.37 2.55 -18.84
C ILE A 26 2.88 2.83 -20.26
N SER A 27 1.85 3.67 -20.42
CA SER A 27 1.27 4.02 -21.72
C SER A 27 1.82 5.32 -22.32
N PHE A 28 2.98 5.77 -21.87
CA PHE A 28 3.58 7.00 -22.38
C PHE A 28 4.11 6.82 -23.81
N VAL A 29 3.63 7.68 -24.72
CA VAL A 29 4.10 7.77 -26.11
C VAL A 29 4.67 9.19 -26.31
N PRO A 30 5.93 9.35 -26.74
CA PRO A 30 6.53 10.67 -26.91
C PRO A 30 5.80 11.53 -27.96
N ASP A 31 5.25 10.90 -29.01
CA ASP A 31 4.50 11.58 -30.07
C ASP A 31 3.16 12.18 -29.62
N ASP A 32 2.70 11.88 -28.41
CA ASP A 32 1.48 12.47 -27.87
C ASP A 32 1.67 13.94 -27.45
N LEU A 33 2.91 14.42 -27.24
CA LEU A 33 3.16 15.78 -26.75
C LEU A 33 3.91 16.68 -27.76
N PRO A 34 3.52 17.97 -27.85
CA PRO A 34 4.08 18.92 -28.82
C PRO A 34 5.53 19.31 -28.58
N TRP A 35 6.08 19.05 -27.39
CA TRP A 35 7.50 19.28 -27.09
C TRP A 35 8.45 18.19 -27.62
N TYR A 36 7.92 17.04 -28.04
CA TYR A 36 8.72 15.92 -28.58
C TYR A 36 8.50 15.75 -30.08
N THR A 37 7.34 16.18 -30.62
CA THR A 37 7.02 16.11 -32.04
C THR A 37 6.29 17.36 -32.53
N SER A 38 6.51 17.74 -33.79
CA SER A 38 5.80 18.86 -34.43
C SER A 38 4.36 18.51 -34.83
N ASN A 39 4.03 17.22 -34.96
CA ASN A 39 2.68 16.75 -35.31
C ASN A 39 2.19 15.77 -34.23
N PRO A 40 1.58 16.26 -33.14
CA PRO A 40 1.10 15.41 -32.06
C PRO A 40 -0.03 14.47 -32.52
N ASN A 41 -0.07 13.27 -31.95
CA ASN A 41 -1.14 12.31 -32.22
C ASN A 41 -2.50 12.83 -31.70
N VAL A 42 -3.51 12.80 -32.58
CA VAL A 42 -4.91 13.10 -32.24
C VAL A 42 -5.77 11.94 -32.76
N PRO A 43 -6.40 11.12 -31.90
CA PRO A 43 -6.46 11.21 -30.44
C PRO A 43 -5.19 10.70 -29.74
N THR A 44 -4.93 11.19 -28.51
CA THR A 44 -3.84 10.76 -27.63
C THR A 44 -3.88 9.26 -27.37
N GLN A 45 -2.75 8.57 -27.48
CA GLN A 45 -2.69 7.11 -27.30
C GLN A 45 -2.53 6.66 -25.84
N ASN A 46 -2.13 7.56 -24.93
CA ASN A 46 -2.07 7.25 -23.49
C ASN A 46 -3.41 6.75 -22.92
N LEU A 47 -3.36 5.79 -21.98
CA LEU A 47 -4.53 5.18 -21.34
C LEU A 47 -5.39 6.21 -20.59
N ILE A 48 -4.76 7.22 -19.99
CA ILE A 48 -5.45 8.30 -19.27
C ILE A 48 -5.66 9.51 -20.19
N ARG A 49 -5.62 9.30 -21.51
CA ARG A 49 -5.81 10.33 -22.54
C ARG A 49 -4.82 11.48 -22.34
N ILE A 50 -5.23 12.70 -22.69
CA ILE A 50 -4.38 13.88 -22.67
C ILE A 50 -3.78 14.17 -21.27
N THR A 51 -4.55 13.99 -20.20
CA THR A 51 -4.05 14.26 -18.84
C THR A 51 -2.94 13.28 -18.44
N GLY A 52 -3.07 12.01 -18.81
CA GLY A 52 -2.02 11.01 -18.62
C GLY A 52 -0.76 11.29 -19.42
N ALA A 53 -0.89 11.77 -20.64
CA ALA A 53 0.25 12.10 -21.48
C ALA A 53 1.09 13.25 -20.89
N TYR A 54 0.44 14.32 -20.40
CA TYR A 54 1.14 15.42 -19.73
C TYR A 54 1.73 15.02 -18.37
N LEU A 55 1.03 14.19 -17.60
CA LEU A 55 1.51 13.73 -16.30
C LEU A 55 2.79 12.89 -16.44
N SER A 56 2.72 11.82 -17.24
CA SER A 56 3.88 10.95 -17.51
C SER A 56 5.00 11.72 -18.20
N GLY A 57 4.69 12.58 -19.18
CA GLY A 57 5.67 13.40 -19.87
C GLY A 57 6.46 14.30 -18.92
N THR A 58 5.80 14.94 -17.96
CA THR A 58 6.47 15.77 -16.94
C THR A 58 7.33 14.92 -16.01
N LEU A 59 6.84 13.75 -15.59
CA LEU A 59 7.59 12.84 -14.72
C LEU A 59 8.85 12.29 -15.42
N PHE A 60 8.75 11.93 -16.69
CA PHE A 60 9.89 11.51 -17.49
C PHE A 60 10.87 12.66 -17.75
N PHE A 61 10.38 13.89 -17.92
CA PHE A 61 11.25 15.05 -18.10
C PHE A 61 12.08 15.36 -16.85
N VAL A 62 11.49 15.24 -15.65
CA VAL A 62 12.19 15.54 -14.38
C VAL A 62 13.03 14.36 -13.89
N PHE A 63 12.48 13.14 -13.90
CA PHE A 63 13.10 11.97 -13.27
C PHE A 63 13.61 10.91 -14.27
N GLY A 64 13.21 10.99 -15.54
CA GLY A 64 13.49 9.95 -16.52
C GLY A 64 12.89 8.60 -16.12
N TYR A 65 13.62 7.52 -16.38
CA TYR A 65 13.24 6.16 -15.98
C TYR A 65 13.10 5.97 -14.47
N SER A 66 13.69 6.87 -13.66
CA SER A 66 13.53 6.82 -12.20
C SER A 66 12.09 7.10 -11.74
N SER A 67 11.26 7.65 -12.62
CA SER A 67 9.83 7.90 -12.36
C SER A 67 9.04 6.64 -12.00
N TYR A 68 9.43 5.46 -12.51
CA TYR A 68 8.81 4.19 -12.10
C TYR A 68 9.05 3.86 -10.63
N PHE A 69 10.22 4.22 -10.08
CA PHE A 69 10.50 4.02 -8.65
C PHE A 69 9.60 4.90 -7.77
N LEU A 70 9.23 6.11 -8.21
CA LEU A 70 8.28 6.94 -7.49
C LEU A 70 6.93 6.26 -7.37
N VAL A 71 6.45 5.65 -8.44
CA VAL A 71 5.18 4.91 -8.44
C VAL A 71 5.25 3.71 -7.51
N VAL A 72 6.33 2.92 -7.55
CA VAL A 72 6.55 1.80 -6.62
C VAL A 72 6.59 2.29 -5.17
N PHE A 73 7.24 3.41 -4.91
CA PHE A 73 7.30 4.02 -3.58
C PHE A 73 5.91 4.45 -3.08
N LEU A 74 5.08 5.05 -3.95
CA LEU A 74 3.69 5.38 -3.65
C LEU A 74 2.86 4.14 -3.29
N PHE A 75 3.02 3.04 -4.02
CA PHE A 75 2.36 1.77 -3.71
C PHE A 75 2.83 1.19 -2.38
N PHE A 76 4.14 1.19 -2.13
CA PHE A 76 4.69 0.71 -0.86
C PHE A 76 4.20 1.54 0.32
N TRP A 77 4.12 2.86 0.16
CA TRP A 77 3.60 3.75 1.19
C TRP A 77 2.11 3.53 1.46
N ALA A 78 1.31 3.39 0.41
CA ALA A 78 -0.11 3.03 0.54
C ALA A 78 -0.28 1.70 1.29
N TRP A 79 0.49 0.67 0.91
CA TRP A 79 0.47 -0.65 1.55
C TRP A 79 0.85 -0.60 3.04
N ASN A 80 1.87 0.17 3.39
CA ASN A 80 2.27 0.35 4.79
C ASN A 80 1.16 1.02 5.63
N LYS A 81 0.40 1.96 5.02
CA LYS A 81 -0.73 2.62 5.67
C LYS A 81 -1.93 1.70 5.87
N PHE A 82 -2.12 0.73 4.97
CA PHE A 82 -3.11 -0.35 5.15
C PHE A 82 -2.68 -1.34 6.25
N THR A 83 -1.40 -1.71 6.31
CA THR A 83 -0.89 -2.71 7.28
C THR A 83 -0.84 -2.18 8.71
N SER A 84 -0.55 -0.88 8.89
CA SER A 84 -0.46 -0.25 10.22
C SER A 84 -1.81 -0.05 10.92
N GLN A 85 -2.92 -0.38 10.26
CA GLN A 85 -4.24 -0.38 10.88
C GLN A 85 -4.61 -1.83 11.12
N GLU A 86 -4.86 -2.19 12.37
CA GLU A 86 -5.44 -3.48 12.71
C GLU A 86 -6.84 -3.53 12.08
N ILE A 87 -6.90 -4.03 10.87
CA ILE A 87 -8.11 -4.07 10.08
C ILE A 87 -9.02 -5.12 10.72
N SER A 88 -9.79 -4.73 11.75
CA SER A 88 -11.01 -5.43 12.15
C SER A 88 -12.11 -5.16 11.13
N PHE A 89 -11.80 -5.46 9.87
CA PHE A 89 -12.82 -5.77 8.88
C PHE A 89 -12.57 -7.18 8.42
N THR A 90 -13.66 -7.85 8.15
CA THR A 90 -13.82 -9.21 7.65
C THR A 90 -13.21 -9.35 6.25
N VAL A 91 -11.92 -9.03 6.09
CA VAL A 91 -11.13 -9.18 4.86
C VAL A 91 -10.78 -10.65 4.59
N SER A 92 -11.19 -11.56 5.47
CA SER A 92 -10.96 -13.01 5.42
C SER A 92 -11.53 -13.72 4.18
N LYS A 93 -12.12 -13.04 3.20
CA LYS A 93 -12.73 -13.74 2.05
C LYS A 93 -12.44 -13.25 0.64
N LEU A 94 -11.85 -12.08 0.41
CA LEU A 94 -11.82 -11.55 -0.97
C LEU A 94 -10.46 -11.45 -1.62
N ILE A 95 -9.35 -11.47 -0.89
CA ILE A 95 -8.05 -11.23 -1.53
C ILE A 95 -7.00 -12.18 -0.96
N ILE A 96 -7.21 -13.47 -1.25
CA ILE A 96 -6.13 -14.44 -1.40
C ILE A 96 -5.33 -13.96 -2.63
N ILE A 97 -4.38 -13.05 -2.40
CA ILE A 97 -3.35 -12.63 -3.37
C ILE A 97 -2.03 -13.28 -2.93
N PRO A 98 -1.22 -13.77 -3.87
CA PRO A 98 -0.42 -14.97 -3.69
C PRO A 98 0.95 -14.63 -3.11
N LEU A 99 1.14 -14.83 -1.79
CA LEU A 99 2.39 -15.35 -1.24
C LEU A 99 2.17 -15.75 0.23
N ARG A 100 1.58 -16.93 0.38
CA ARG A 100 1.71 -17.76 1.57
C ARG A 100 3.21 -18.03 1.79
N LEU A 101 3.83 -17.34 2.74
CA LEU A 101 4.91 -17.85 3.59
C LEU A 101 5.05 -16.92 4.80
N LYS A 102 4.06 -16.99 5.68
CA LYS A 102 4.21 -16.56 7.07
C LYS A 102 4.90 -17.73 7.79
N PRO A 103 6.16 -17.61 8.27
CA PRO A 103 6.75 -18.65 9.08
C PRO A 103 5.91 -18.83 10.34
N MET A 104 5.61 -20.09 10.57
CA MET A 104 4.80 -20.67 11.62
C MET A 104 5.45 -20.42 12.98
N VAL A 105 4.88 -19.55 13.80
CA VAL A 105 4.95 -19.67 15.25
C VAL A 105 3.58 -19.30 15.82
N ARG A 106 2.88 -20.32 16.28
CA ARG A 106 1.65 -20.25 17.06
C ARG A 106 2.04 -20.55 18.50
N CYS A 107 1.79 -19.63 19.41
CA CYS A 107 1.56 -19.96 20.82
C CYS A 107 0.18 -19.43 21.20
N GLY A 108 -0.57 -20.29 21.89
CA GLY A 108 -2.01 -20.22 22.06
C GLY A 108 -2.48 -19.22 23.13
N HIS A 109 -3.80 -19.16 23.21
CA HIS A 109 -4.66 -18.26 23.94
C HIS A 109 -4.97 -18.84 25.34
N GLY A 110 -5.06 -17.99 26.37
CA GLY A 110 -5.54 -18.38 27.69
C GLY A 110 -5.90 -17.16 28.54
N ASP A 111 -7.15 -16.70 28.45
CA ASP A 111 -7.77 -15.78 29.40
C ASP A 111 -8.09 -16.51 30.71
N ILE A 112 -7.67 -15.97 31.86
CA ILE A 112 -8.29 -16.28 33.16
C ILE A 112 -8.39 -15.00 33.99
N THR A 113 -9.64 -14.64 34.28
CA THR A 113 -10.15 -13.59 35.16
C THR A 113 -9.75 -13.76 36.63
N ASP A 114 -9.58 -12.62 37.31
CA ASP A 114 -9.80 -12.34 38.74
C ASP A 114 -9.39 -13.40 39.79
N THR A 115 -8.44 -13.05 40.67
CA THR A 115 -8.70 -12.80 42.10
C THR A 115 -7.39 -12.60 42.87
N ALA A 116 -7.44 -11.66 43.81
CA ALA A 116 -6.37 -11.31 44.72
C ALA A 116 -5.83 -12.50 45.52
N SER A 117 -4.50 -12.61 45.60
CA SER A 117 -3.81 -12.96 46.86
C SER A 117 -2.34 -12.59 46.75
N TRP A 118 -1.96 -11.62 47.59
CA TRP A 118 -0.59 -11.23 47.86
C TRP A 118 0.17 -12.43 48.45
N VAL A 119 1.31 -12.81 47.86
CA VAL A 119 2.46 -13.42 48.55
C VAL A 119 3.66 -13.44 47.59
N THR A 120 4.57 -12.51 47.86
CA THR A 120 6.03 -12.69 47.85
C THR A 120 6.75 -12.98 46.52
N GLU A 121 7.05 -11.88 45.82
CA GLU A 121 8.31 -11.52 45.15
C GLU A 121 9.50 -12.52 45.27
N ARG A 122 9.55 -13.53 44.37
CA ARG A 122 10.77 -14.18 43.79
C ARG A 122 10.42 -15.48 43.02
N GLN A 123 9.77 -15.39 41.86
CA GLN A 123 9.72 -16.50 40.87
C GLN A 123 9.72 -15.98 39.42
N ILE A 124 10.50 -14.92 39.19
CA ILE A 124 10.74 -14.30 37.89
C ILE A 124 11.56 -15.27 37.01
N VAL A 125 10.84 -15.95 36.10
CA VAL A 125 11.01 -15.85 34.64
C VAL A 125 11.44 -17.09 33.83
N ALA A 126 11.81 -18.23 34.42
CA ALA A 126 12.52 -19.24 33.59
C ALA A 126 11.83 -20.57 33.22
N GLN A 127 10.74 -21.04 33.85
CA GLN A 127 10.60 -22.52 33.91
C GLN A 127 9.29 -23.23 33.58
N LEU A 128 8.17 -22.65 33.19
CA LEU A 128 7.02 -23.51 32.87
C LEU A 128 6.07 -22.94 31.80
N LEU A 129 5.94 -23.72 30.72
CA LEU A 129 4.68 -23.99 30.00
C LEU A 129 4.24 -22.86 29.05
N CYS A 130 4.10 -23.02 27.73
CA CYS A 130 3.64 -24.19 26.98
C CYS A 130 2.50 -24.97 27.68
N ARG A 131 1.56 -24.23 28.27
CA ARG A 131 0.25 -24.70 28.70
C ARG A 131 -0.72 -23.53 28.70
#